data_AF-A0A1V9RBD9-F1
#
_entry.id   AF-A0A1V9RBD9-F1
#
_cell.length_a   1.000
_cell.length_b   1.000
_cell.length_c   1.000
_cell.angle_alpha   90.00
_cell.angle_beta   90.00
_cell.angle_gamma   90.00
#
_symmetry.space_group_name_H-M   'P 1'
#
loop_
_entity.id
_entity.type
_entity.pdbx_description
1 polymer ?
#
loop_
_entity_poly.entity_id
_entity_poly.type
_entity_poly.pdbx_seq_one_letter_code
_entity_poly.pdbx_strand_id
1 'polypeptide(L)'
;MILINGIPASNELVTIFSMVKGATLENPVKTKDLKRATGLSERSIRIAINRLRFDYGAPIGSLRDGNLNGYYFITTIGDLDATRYPIQSQIREESRLINKLVDNFLTWNEEE
;
A
#
# COMPACT_ATOMS: atom_id res chain seq x y z
N MET A 1 13.11 -17.24 17.14
CA MET A 1 11.99 -17.00 16.19
C MET A 1 11.52 -15.57 16.42
N ILE A 2 11.46 -14.73 15.38
CA ILE A 2 11.02 -13.34 15.51
C ILE A 2 9.53 -13.27 15.18
N LEU A 3 8.78 -12.53 15.99
CA LEU A 3 7.33 -12.41 15.88
C LEU A 3 6.95 -10.97 15.52
N ILE A 4 5.96 -10.81 14.66
CA ILE A 4 5.24 -9.56 14.44
C ILE A 4 3.79 -9.83 14.85
N ASN A 5 3.29 -9.11 15.85
CA ASN A 5 1.93 -9.30 16.36
C ASN A 5 1.58 -10.77 16.69
N GLY A 6 2.52 -11.50 17.30
CA GLY A 6 2.35 -12.91 17.65
C GLY A 6 2.54 -13.92 16.51
N ILE A 7 2.77 -13.46 15.28
CA ILE A 7 2.92 -14.32 14.09
C ILE A 7 4.41 -14.43 13.70
N PRO A 8 4.93 -15.64 13.43
CA PRO A 8 6.30 -15.84 12.94
C PRO A 8 6.57 -15.08 11.64
N ALA A 9 7.66 -14.30 11.62
CA ALA A 9 8.05 -13.49 10.47
C ALA A 9 9.49 -13.80 10.04
N SER A 10 9.77 -13.64 8.73
CA SER A 10 11.13 -13.70 8.20
C SER A 10 11.92 -12.45 8.62
N ASN A 11 13.25 -12.52 8.52
CA ASN A 11 14.11 -11.39 8.83
C ASN A 11 13.79 -10.17 7.96
N GLU A 12 13.48 -10.37 6.67
CA GLU A 12 13.12 -9.29 5.75
C GLU A 12 11.80 -8.61 6.15
N LEU A 13 10.79 -9.38 6.56
CA LEU A 13 9.52 -8.82 7.04
C LEU A 13 9.72 -8.01 8.32
N VAL A 14 10.55 -8.51 9.24
CA VAL A 14 10.90 -7.81 10.49
C VAL A 14 11.63 -6.51 10.19
N THR A 15 12.58 -6.52 9.24
CA THR A 15 13.31 -5.32 8.82
C THR A 15 12.36 -4.29 8.21
N ILE A 16 11.50 -4.69 7.27
CA ILE A 16 10.51 -3.79 6.66
C ILE A 16 9.59 -3.22 7.74
N PHE A 17 9.02 -4.07 8.60
CA PHE A 17 8.12 -3.64 9.66
C PHE A 17 8.80 -2.64 10.61
N SER A 18 10.03 -2.91 11.04
CA SER A 18 10.78 -2.04 11.96
C SER A 18 11.06 -0.67 11.33
N MET A 19 11.47 -0.64 10.06
CA MET A 19 11.71 0.61 9.34
C MET A 19 10.42 1.41 9.15
N VAL A 20 9.33 0.75 8.76
CA VAL A 20 8.02 1.41 8.56
C VAL A 20 7.45 1.90 9.89
N LYS A 21 7.59 1.13 10.97
CA LYS A 21 7.12 1.49 12.32
C LYS A 21 7.79 2.75 12.85
N GLY A 22 9.02 3.03 12.44
CA GLY A 22 9.73 4.27 12.77
C GLY A 22 9.46 5.45 11.83
N ALA A 23 8.68 5.27 10.77
CA ALA A 23 8.38 6.29 9.77
C ALA A 23 7.02 6.96 10.01
N THR A 24 6.92 8.24 9.68
CA THR A 24 5.70 9.04 9.80
C THR A 24 5.17 9.49 8.43
N LEU A 25 3.99 10.09 8.41
CA LEU A 25 3.39 10.64 7.18
C LEU A 25 4.30 11.67 6.50
N GLU A 26 4.96 12.53 7.28
CA GLU A 26 5.86 13.61 6.82
C GLU A 26 7.21 13.07 6.36
N ASN A 27 7.62 11.93 6.90
CA ASN A 27 8.89 11.28 6.57
C ASN A 27 8.68 9.78 6.31
N PRO A 28 8.03 9.42 5.18
CA PRO A 28 7.77 8.03 4.84
C PRO A 28 9.06 7.31 4.43
N VAL A 29 9.16 6.01 4.74
CA VAL A 29 10.25 5.18 4.26
C VAL A 29 10.05 4.86 2.78
N LYS A 30 11.05 5.18 1.95
CA LYS A 30 10.97 4.98 0.51
C LYS A 30 11.24 3.52 0.14
N THR A 31 10.62 3.04 -0.92
CA THR A 31 10.83 1.68 -1.45
C THR A 31 12.32 1.39 -1.71
N LYS A 32 13.07 2.38 -2.18
CA LYS A 32 14.52 2.26 -2.43
C LYS A 32 15.33 1.97 -1.15
N ASP A 33 14.88 2.50 -0.01
CA ASP A 33 15.57 2.35 1.27
C ASP A 33 15.25 0.95 1.85
N LEU A 34 13.99 0.53 1.73
CA LEU A 34 13.59 -0.85 2.04
C LEU A 34 14.34 -1.89 1.18
N LYS A 35 14.52 -1.61 -0.12
CA LYS A 35 15.30 -2.45 -1.04
C LYS A 35 16.75 -2.57 -0.59
N ARG A 36 17.38 -1.46 -0.21
CA ARG A 36 18.76 -1.47 0.29
C ARG A 36 18.89 -2.28 1.59
N ALA A 37 17.92 -2.15 2.49
CA ALA A 37 17.95 -2.82 3.79
C ALA A 37 17.68 -4.33 3.71
N THR A 38 16.93 -4.78 2.70
CA THR A 38 16.47 -6.19 2.61
C THR A 38 17.01 -6.97 1.42
N GLY A 39 17.57 -6.31 0.41
CA GLY A 39 17.94 -6.94 -0.85
C GLY A 39 16.75 -7.34 -1.74
N LEU A 40 15.51 -7.09 -1.31
CA LEU A 40 14.31 -7.48 -2.04
C LEU A 40 14.04 -6.59 -3.27
N SER A 41 13.41 -7.18 -4.29
CA SER A 41 12.86 -6.42 -5.41
C SER A 41 11.73 -5.50 -4.96
N GLU A 42 11.44 -4.44 -5.72
CA GLU A 42 10.31 -3.55 -5.41
C GLU A 42 8.97 -4.29 -5.38
N ARG A 43 8.79 -5.27 -6.28
CA ARG A 43 7.61 -6.14 -6.30
C ARG A 43 7.50 -6.94 -5.01
N SER A 44 8.60 -7.54 -4.57
CA SER A 44 8.67 -8.31 -3.32
C SER A 44 8.38 -7.43 -2.09
N ILE A 45 8.85 -6.17 -2.09
CA ILE A 45 8.56 -5.20 -1.02
C ILE A 45 7.07 -4.87 -0.98
N ARG A 46 6.43 -4.63 -2.13
CA ARG A 46 4.98 -4.36 -2.19
C ARG A 46 4.17 -5.56 -1.65
N ILE A 47 4.58 -6.78 -2.00
CA ILE A 47 3.98 -8.02 -1.46
C ILE A 47 4.19 -8.08 0.06
N ALA A 48 5.39 -7.83 0.55
CA ALA A 48 5.71 -7.83 1.98
C ALA A 48 4.88 -6.82 2.76
N ILE A 49 4.72 -5.59 2.26
CA ILE A 49 3.87 -4.56 2.87
C ILE A 49 2.40 -5.02 2.93
N ASN A 50 1.88 -5.61 1.85
CA ASN A 50 0.51 -6.13 1.86
C ASN A 50 0.34 -7.27 2.87
N ARG A 51 1.31 -8.18 2.97
CA ARG A 51 1.30 -9.22 4.01
C ARG A 51 1.29 -8.60 5.39
N LEU A 52 2.15 -7.61 5.66
CA LEU A 52 2.15 -6.90 6.94
C LEU A 52 0.78 -6.28 7.27
N ARG A 53 0.08 -5.72 6.29
CA ARG A 53 -1.27 -5.15 6.46
C ARG A 53 -2.32 -6.23 6.74
N PHE A 54 -2.41 -7.23 5.87
CA PHE A 54 -3.53 -8.19 5.87
C PHE A 54 -3.30 -9.39 6.79
N ASP A 55 -2.09 -9.96 6.77
CA ASP A 55 -1.76 -11.16 7.54
C ASP A 55 -1.35 -10.81 8.97
N TYR A 56 -0.58 -9.73 9.16
CA TYR A 56 -0.03 -9.34 10.47
C TYR A 56 -0.83 -8.22 11.16
N GLY A 57 -1.79 -7.60 10.49
CA GLY A 57 -2.61 -6.52 11.05
C GLY A 57 -1.84 -5.23 11.33
N ALA A 58 -0.71 -5.00 10.67
CA ALA A 58 0.09 -3.80 10.87
C ALA A 58 -0.59 -2.58 10.21
N PRO A 59 -0.84 -1.48 10.95
CA PRO A 59 -1.47 -0.27 10.41
C PRO A 59 -0.46 0.53 9.57
N ILE A 60 -0.26 0.12 8.32
CA ILE A 60 0.74 0.71 7.42
C ILE A 60 0.06 1.54 6.33
N GLY A 61 0.32 2.84 6.32
CA GLY A 61 -0.09 3.76 5.27
C GLY A 61 0.85 3.76 4.08
N SER A 62 0.43 4.37 2.97
CA SER A 62 1.32 4.61 1.82
C SER A 62 0.96 5.89 1.09
N LEU A 63 1.97 6.67 0.72
CA LEU A 63 1.83 7.85 -0.12
C LEU A 63 2.41 7.60 -1.52
N ARG A 64 1.80 8.25 -2.52
CA ARG A 64 2.18 8.13 -3.94
C ARG A 64 2.53 9.48 -4.59
N ASP A 65 2.58 10.56 -3.83
CA ASP A 65 2.67 11.91 -4.38
C ASP A 65 4.10 12.46 -4.36
N GLY A 66 4.69 12.60 -5.56
CA GLY A 66 5.95 13.29 -5.78
C GLY A 66 7.06 12.91 -4.80
N ASN A 67 7.54 13.89 -4.03
CA ASN A 67 8.62 13.74 -3.06
C ASN A 67 8.20 13.06 -1.74
N LEU A 68 6.92 13.10 -1.40
CA LEU A 68 6.29 12.43 -0.27
C LEU A 68 5.73 11.09 -0.75
N ASN A 69 6.64 10.16 -1.04
CA ASN A 69 6.30 8.81 -1.45
C ASN A 69 6.89 7.76 -0.50
N GLY A 70 6.22 6.62 -0.37
CA GLY A 70 6.69 5.52 0.46
C GLY A 70 5.63 5.03 1.45
N TYR A 71 6.11 4.42 2.53
CA TYR A 71 5.30 3.77 3.55
C TYR A 71 5.53 4.41 4.91
N TYR A 72 4.51 4.41 5.76
CA TYR A 72 4.58 4.97 7.10
C TYR A 72 3.66 4.20 8.04
N PHE A 73 3.88 4.34 9.34
CA PHE A 73 3.01 3.74 10.34
C PHE A 73 1.85 4.69 10.66
N ILE A 74 0.63 4.19 10.61
CA ILE A 74 -0.56 4.96 10.95
C ILE A 74 -0.69 5.00 12.47
N THR A 75 -0.66 6.20 13.03
CA THR A 75 -0.75 6.44 14.49
C THR A 75 -1.90 7.38 14.85
N THR A 76 -2.39 8.15 13.89
CA THR A 76 -3.50 9.09 14.08
C THR A 76 -4.64 8.83 13.09
N ILE A 77 -5.81 9.44 13.34
CA ILE A 77 -6.91 9.46 12.36
C ILE A 77 -6.50 10.22 11.10
N GLY A 78 -5.68 11.29 11.22
CA GLY A 78 -5.18 12.03 10.07
C GLY A 78 -4.32 11.18 9.14
N ASP A 79 -3.42 10.37 9.70
CA ASP A 79 -2.62 9.37 8.97
C ASP A 79 -3.52 8.38 8.22
N LEU A 80 -4.55 7.89 8.90
CA LEU A 80 -5.50 6.93 8.36
C LEU A 80 -6.27 7.53 7.17
N ASP A 81 -6.78 8.74 7.34
CA ASP A 81 -7.56 9.44 6.30
C ASP A 81 -6.69 9.81 5.09
N ALA A 82 -5.44 10.22 5.32
CA ALA A 82 -4.46 10.46 4.26
C ALA A 82 -4.17 9.20 3.42
N THR A 83 -4.23 8.01 4.01
CA THR A 83 -4.18 6.74 3.27
C THR A 83 -5.51 6.39 2.60
N ARG A 84 -6.64 6.56 3.29
CA ARG A 84 -7.95 6.06 2.85
C ARG A 84 -8.56 6.88 1.72
N TYR A 85 -8.50 8.21 1.77
CA TYR A 85 -9.18 9.05 0.79
C TYR A 85 -8.71 8.84 -0.65
N PRO A 86 -7.39 8.74 -0.94
CA PRO A 86 -6.93 8.42 -2.29
C PRO A 86 -7.44 7.07 -2.79
N ILE A 87 -7.48 6.05 -1.92
CA ILE A 87 -8.00 4.71 -2.27
C ILE A 87 -9.49 4.78 -2.58
N GLN A 88 -10.28 5.46 -1.77
CA GLN A 88 -11.71 5.66 -2.02
C GLN A 88 -11.95 6.44 -3.31
N SER A 89 -11.12 7.44 -3.62
CA SER A 89 -11.18 8.14 -4.91
C SER A 89 -10.90 7.21 -6.07
N GLN A 90 -9.85 6.38 -5.97
CA GLN A 90 -9.52 5.40 -7.01
C GLN A 90 -10.67 4.41 -7.22
N ILE A 91 -11.26 3.86 -6.16
CA ILE A 91 -12.41 2.94 -6.26
C ILE A 91 -13.57 3.58 -7.04
N ARG A 92 -13.85 4.87 -6.80
CA ARG A 92 -14.90 5.61 -7.52
C ARG A 92 -14.59 5.75 -9.01
N GLU A 93 -13.36 6.10 -9.37
CA GLU A 93 -12.97 6.21 -10.78
C GLU A 93 -12.99 4.86 -11.49
N GLU A 94 -12.47 3.81 -10.87
CA GLU A 94 -12.51 2.44 -11.43
C GLU A 94 -13.95 1.97 -11.64
N SER A 95 -14.86 2.30 -10.72
CA SER A 95 -16.29 1.98 -10.86
C SER A 95 -16.92 2.71 -12.04
N ARG A 96 -16.58 3.99 -12.25
CA ARG A 96 -17.04 4.76 -13.44
C ARG A 96 -16.50 4.17 -14.73
N LEU A 97 -15.22 3.76 -14.74
CA LEU A 97 -14.60 3.13 -15.89
C LEU A 97 -15.31 1.82 -16.24
N ILE A 98 -15.59 0.96 -15.26
CA ILE A 98 -16.34 -0.29 -15.47
C ILE A 98 -17.69 -0.01 -16.14
N ASN A 99 -18.48 0.91 -15.61
CA ASN A 99 -19.78 1.26 -16.19
C ASN A 99 -19.63 1.78 -17.62
N LYS A 100 -18.65 2.66 -17.86
CA LYS A 100 -18.41 3.21 -19.20
C LYS A 100 -17.99 2.14 -20.20
N LEU A 101 -17.22 1.14 -19.78
CA LEU A 101 -16.85 0.00 -20.63
C LEU A 101 -18.06 -0.85 -21.00
N VAL A 102 -18.98 -1.09 -20.05
CA VAL A 102 -20.25 -1.79 -20.31
C VAL A 102 -21.10 -1.01 -21.31
N ASP A 103 -21.30 0.29 -21.09
CA ASP A 103 -22.08 1.15 -22.00
C ASP A 103 -21.49 1.13 -23.41
N ASN A 104 -20.17 1.32 -23.53
CA ASN A 104 -19.48 1.30 -24.81
C ASN A 104 -19.62 -0.05 -25.52
N PHE A 105 -19.55 -1.17 -24.79
CA PHE A 105 -19.74 -2.50 -25.36
C PHE A 105 -21.16 -2.68 -25.91
N LEU A 106 -22.19 -2.26 -25.17
CA LEU A 106 -23.57 -2.36 -25.64
C LEU A 106 -23.81 -1.48 -26.87
N THR A 107 -23.43 -0.20 -26.82
CA THR A 107 -23.62 0.72 -27.95
C THR A 107 -22.92 0.25 -29.22
N TRP A 108 -21.67 -0.22 -29.10
CA TRP A 108 -20.89 -0.63 -30.28
C TRP A 108 -21.42 -1.92 -30.94
N ASN A 109 -22.07 -2.80 -30.18
CA ASN A 109 -22.57 -4.08 -30.69
C ASN A 109 -24.09 -4.08 -30.95
N GLU A 110 -24.81 -3.01 -30.65
CA GLU A 110 -26.23 -2.80 -31.03
C GLU A 110 -26.38 -2.13 -32.41
N GLU A 111 -25.28 -1.68 -33.04
CA GLU A 111 -25.27 -1.12 -34.40
C GLU A 111 -25.15 -2.18 -35.53
N GLU A 112 -25.31 -3.48 -35.22
CA GLU A 112 -25.52 -4.59 -36.19
C GLU A 112 -26.96 -5.13 -36.16
#